data_AF-A0A150PKZ7-F1
#
_entry.id   AF-A0A150PKZ7-F1
#
_cell.length_a   1.000
_cell.length_b   1.000
_cell.length_c   1.000
_cell.angle_alpha   90.00
_cell.angle_beta   90.00
_cell.angle_gamma   90.00
#
_symmetry.space_group_name_H-M   'P 1'
#
loop_
_entity.id
_entity.type
_entity.pdbx_description
1 polymer ?
#
loop_
_entity_poly.entity_id
_entity_poly.type
_entity_poly.pdbx_seq_one_letter_code
_entity_poly.pdbx_strand_id
1 'polypeptide(L)'
;MHLRLAPALALAVALHGSGCSDAGTVDPGGPQAGSGDGGAGGDGGGGPGEIAGVGGGSGLSTDVRVIITADNAYGFGYGTGDKLLNYFGGIENLLADEIFSCPVGHGPESYTVPARSADAGHYLYIVTYADMLTTQGVIGQFFREGAEPVFTGDGAWEVCATGEDYDLGSHGPTLETINQHIARCNGGDTDPQTTSAGWVTTEVSDRGHVVFGEANDTARDVPQPGNEFPVVCGIDEGARWMWYEWNPTRDTGSPFMWPGGSGNVIRDFLIFRLGAEFVPEPPR
;
A
#
# COMPACT_ATOMS: atom_id res chain seq x y z
N MET A 1 7.39 -54.01 0.79
CA MET A 1 8.13 -53.63 2.00
C MET A 1 9.34 -52.81 1.57
N HIS A 2 9.17 -51.49 1.36
CA HIS A 2 10.29 -50.58 1.11
C HIS A 2 9.99 -49.22 1.74
N LEU A 3 11.02 -48.74 2.45
CA LEU A 3 11.00 -47.72 3.49
C LEU A 3 10.72 -46.30 2.95
N ARG A 4 9.98 -45.53 3.75
CA ARG A 4 9.86 -44.08 3.67
C ARG A 4 11.14 -43.43 4.22
N LEU A 5 11.73 -42.49 3.48
CA LEU A 5 12.64 -41.48 4.04
C LEU A 5 11.84 -40.19 4.23
N ALA A 6 11.86 -39.66 5.44
CA ALA A 6 11.43 -38.31 5.78
C ALA A 6 12.63 -37.35 5.62
N PRO A 7 12.44 -36.09 5.19
CA PRO A 7 13.48 -35.09 5.28
C PRO A 7 13.45 -34.41 6.65
N ALA A 8 14.63 -34.23 7.23
CA ALA A 8 14.87 -33.56 8.49
C ALA A 8 14.83 -32.03 8.28
N LEU A 9 14.09 -31.37 9.18
CA LEU A 9 14.00 -29.93 9.34
C LEU A 9 15.32 -29.41 9.94
N ALA A 10 16.02 -28.51 9.23
CA ALA A 10 17.20 -27.83 9.77
C ALA A 10 16.81 -26.40 10.20
N LEU A 11 16.75 -26.20 11.52
CA LEU A 11 16.55 -24.91 12.17
C LEU A 11 17.91 -24.23 12.33
N ALA A 12 18.15 -23.12 11.63
CA ALA A 12 19.35 -22.30 11.82
C ALA A 12 18.98 -21.06 12.64
N VAL A 13 19.43 -21.02 13.91
CA VAL A 13 19.37 -19.85 14.78
C VAL A 13 20.68 -19.09 14.61
N ALA A 14 20.63 -17.89 14.03
CA ALA A 14 21.77 -16.98 14.00
C ALA A 14 21.61 -15.91 15.10
N LEU A 15 22.41 -16.05 16.15
CA LEU A 15 22.65 -15.03 17.16
C LEU A 15 23.62 -13.98 16.59
N HIS A 16 23.18 -12.74 16.43
CA HIS A 16 24.09 -11.59 16.28
C HIS A 16 24.12 -10.79 17.58
N GLY A 17 25.30 -10.81 18.21
CA GLY A 17 25.60 -10.04 19.41
C GLY A 17 25.83 -8.57 19.09
N SER A 18 25.18 -7.73 19.89
CA SER A 18 25.32 -6.28 19.92
C SER A 18 26.72 -5.84 20.35
N GLY A 19 27.32 -4.91 19.60
CA GLY A 19 28.49 -4.14 20.01
C GLY A 19 28.09 -2.68 20.25
N CYS A 20 28.21 -2.24 21.50
CA CYS A 20 27.99 -0.87 21.96
C CYS A 20 29.14 0.09 21.60
N SER A 21 28.82 1.40 21.57
CA SER A 21 29.60 2.58 22.03
C SER A 21 29.31 3.78 21.12
N ASP A 22 29.21 5.04 21.56
CA ASP A 22 29.13 5.69 22.87
C ASP A 22 28.77 7.18 22.59
N ALA A 23 28.41 7.89 23.67
CA ALA A 23 27.89 9.23 23.82
C ALA A 23 28.58 10.40 23.08
N GLY A 24 27.78 11.45 22.85
CA GLY A 24 28.25 12.79 22.49
C GLY A 24 27.16 13.85 22.68
N THR A 25 26.84 14.18 23.93
CA THR A 25 26.05 15.36 24.31
C THR A 25 26.92 16.61 24.33
N VAL A 26 26.50 17.70 23.68
CA VAL A 26 26.99 19.05 23.99
C VAL A 26 25.85 20.08 23.93
N ASP A 27 25.59 20.59 25.13
CA ASP A 27 24.90 21.79 25.65
C ASP A 27 24.34 22.89 24.71
N PRO A 28 23.19 23.52 25.06
CA PRO A 28 22.65 24.71 24.39
C PRO A 28 22.98 26.01 25.16
N GLY A 29 23.51 27.02 24.46
CA GLY A 29 23.67 28.39 24.98
C GLY A 29 22.73 29.38 24.30
N GLY A 30 21.80 30.00 25.04
CA GLY A 30 21.05 31.21 24.63
C GLY A 30 21.83 32.49 24.94
N PRO A 31 21.19 33.67 25.15
CA PRO A 31 19.93 34.20 24.62
C PRO A 31 20.16 35.55 23.89
N GLN A 32 19.19 36.04 23.10
CA GLN A 32 19.16 37.48 22.78
C GLN A 32 17.73 38.04 22.74
N ALA A 33 17.54 39.05 23.59
CA ALA A 33 16.34 39.85 23.73
C ALA A 33 16.23 40.87 22.58
N GLY A 34 14.99 41.18 22.20
CA GLY A 34 14.64 42.29 21.32
C GLY A 34 13.17 42.67 21.51
N SER A 35 12.93 43.63 22.39
CA SER A 35 11.64 44.26 22.67
C SER A 35 11.14 45.10 21.49
N GLY A 36 9.82 45.18 21.33
CA GLY A 36 9.17 46.12 20.42
C GLY A 36 7.64 46.13 20.62
N ASP A 37 7.18 47.10 21.41
CA ASP A 37 5.80 47.40 21.78
C ASP A 37 4.90 47.90 20.63
N GLY A 38 3.59 47.75 20.85
CA GLY A 38 2.53 48.65 20.35
C GLY A 38 1.66 48.05 19.23
N GLY A 39 0.33 48.03 19.28
CA GLY A 39 -0.63 48.55 20.25
C GLY A 39 -2.05 48.47 19.66
N ALA A 40 -3.03 48.31 20.54
CA ALA A 40 -4.44 48.74 20.47
C ALA A 40 -5.35 48.33 19.28
N GLY A 41 -6.34 47.49 19.61
CA GLY A 41 -7.74 47.95 19.71
C GLY A 41 -8.67 47.71 18.52
N GLY A 42 -9.78 47.00 18.77
CA GLY A 42 -10.96 47.04 17.89
C GLY A 42 -11.88 45.83 18.00
N ASP A 43 -12.78 45.83 18.99
CA ASP A 43 -13.97 44.98 19.04
C ASP A 43 -14.93 45.28 17.87
N GLY A 44 -15.59 44.26 17.33
CA GLY A 44 -16.71 44.45 16.40
C GLY A 44 -17.15 43.16 15.72
N GLY A 45 -18.17 42.52 16.28
CA GLY A 45 -18.68 41.23 15.83
C GLY A 45 -19.30 41.23 14.43
N GLY A 46 -19.38 40.02 13.87
CA GLY A 46 -20.13 39.74 12.65
C GLY A 46 -19.82 38.35 12.10
N GLY A 47 -20.54 37.33 12.59
CA GLY A 47 -20.93 36.07 11.94
C GLY A 47 -19.89 35.17 11.23
N PRO A 48 -20.02 33.84 11.30
CA PRO A 48 -19.29 32.98 10.36
C PRO A 48 -19.82 33.28 8.95
N GLY A 49 -18.96 33.84 8.11
CA GLY A 49 -19.25 34.07 6.70
C GLY A 49 -19.43 32.73 5.99
N GLU A 50 -20.69 32.38 5.71
CA GLU A 50 -21.06 31.45 4.67
C GLU A 50 -20.39 31.87 3.36
N ILE A 51 -19.54 31.01 2.83
CA ILE A 51 -19.15 31.08 1.42
C ILE A 51 -20.33 30.50 0.64
N ALA A 52 -21.29 31.36 0.28
CA ALA A 52 -22.39 31.02 -0.60
C ALA A 52 -21.93 31.08 -2.07
N GLY A 53 -22.03 29.94 -2.77
CA GLY A 53 -21.89 29.79 -4.22
C GLY A 53 -21.18 28.46 -4.54
N VAL A 54 -21.74 27.51 -5.30
CA VAL A 54 -22.76 27.56 -6.36
C VAL A 54 -23.44 26.19 -6.43
N GLY A 55 -24.75 26.15 -6.59
CA GLY A 55 -25.55 24.93 -6.62
C GLY A 55 -25.24 24.00 -7.79
N GLY A 56 -25.10 22.71 -7.47
CA GLY A 56 -24.89 21.63 -8.42
C GLY A 56 -24.94 20.24 -7.78
N GLY A 57 -26.06 19.89 -7.13
CA GLY A 57 -26.41 18.51 -6.76
C GLY A 57 -25.60 17.85 -5.65
N SER A 58 -25.73 18.32 -4.40
CA SER A 58 -25.15 17.63 -3.24
C SER A 58 -26.04 16.48 -2.77
N GLY A 59 -25.97 15.35 -3.45
CA GLY A 59 -25.90 14.10 -2.67
C GLY A 59 -24.58 14.20 -1.91
N LEU A 60 -24.60 14.16 -0.58
CA LEU A 60 -23.35 14.14 0.17
C LEU A 60 -22.64 12.83 -0.23
N SER A 61 -21.45 12.95 -0.81
CA SER A 61 -20.54 11.81 -1.01
C SER A 61 -20.47 11.03 0.30
N THR A 62 -20.61 9.71 0.21
CA THR A 62 -20.61 8.82 1.36
C THR A 62 -19.19 8.35 1.67
N ASP A 63 -18.95 8.00 2.93
CA ASP A 63 -17.65 7.48 3.34
C ASP A 63 -17.30 6.22 2.56
N VAL A 64 -16.00 6.06 2.24
CA VAL A 64 -15.51 4.86 1.56
C VAL A 64 -15.15 3.81 2.60
N ARG A 65 -15.78 2.65 2.47
CA ARG A 65 -15.39 1.42 3.18
C ARG A 65 -14.23 0.77 2.43
N VAL A 66 -13.24 0.37 3.19
CA VAL A 66 -12.08 -0.38 2.67
C VAL A 66 -11.95 -1.66 3.47
N ILE A 67 -11.73 -2.77 2.79
CA ILE A 67 -11.27 -4.02 3.39
C ILE A 67 -10.05 -4.48 2.59
N ILE A 68 -8.91 -4.64 3.24
CA ILE A 68 -7.61 -4.84 2.57
C ILE A 68 -6.68 -5.69 3.42
N THR A 69 -5.80 -6.45 2.76
CA THR A 69 -4.63 -7.07 3.37
C THR A 69 -3.52 -7.26 2.33
N ALA A 70 -2.33 -7.61 2.77
CA ALA A 70 -1.21 -7.96 1.91
C ALA A 70 -0.34 -9.05 2.53
N ASP A 71 0.41 -9.72 1.68
CA ASP A 71 1.53 -10.58 2.04
C ASP A 71 2.82 -9.79 1.69
N ASN A 72 3.38 -8.98 2.60
CA ASN A 72 3.13 -8.93 4.04
C ASN A 72 2.71 -7.54 4.54
N ALA A 73 3.27 -6.48 3.97
CA ALA A 73 3.07 -5.14 4.48
C ALA A 73 2.22 -4.31 3.55
N TYR A 74 1.38 -3.45 4.13
CA TYR A 74 0.61 -2.51 3.34
C TYR A 74 0.30 -1.20 4.07
N GLY A 75 -0.07 -0.22 3.26
CA GLY A 75 -0.81 0.97 3.64
C GLY A 75 -1.58 1.48 2.44
N PHE A 76 -2.51 2.39 2.66
CA PHE A 76 -3.30 2.97 1.58
C PHE A 76 -3.71 4.39 1.93
N GLY A 77 -4.21 5.11 0.93
CA GLY A 77 -4.59 6.50 1.10
C GLY A 77 -5.24 7.09 -0.12
N TYR A 78 -5.77 8.30 0.03
CA TYR A 78 -6.23 9.11 -1.09
C TYR A 78 -5.27 10.27 -1.29
N GLY A 79 -5.10 10.67 -2.55
CA GLY A 79 -4.13 11.69 -2.91
C GLY A 79 -4.42 12.32 -4.25
N THR A 80 -3.68 13.37 -4.55
CA THR A 80 -3.60 13.95 -5.91
C THR A 80 -2.67 13.10 -6.78
N GLY A 81 -2.50 13.45 -8.05
CA GLY A 81 -1.47 12.81 -8.90
C GLY A 81 -0.04 13.03 -8.39
N ASP A 82 0.20 14.06 -7.58
CA ASP A 82 1.55 14.45 -7.13
C ASP A 82 1.91 13.93 -5.74
N LYS A 83 0.91 13.60 -4.92
CA LYS A 83 1.11 13.19 -3.53
C LYS A 83 -0.13 12.55 -2.92
N LEU A 84 0.13 11.70 -1.93
CA LEU A 84 -0.81 11.17 -0.96
C LEU A 84 -1.16 12.26 0.08
N LEU A 85 -2.45 12.44 0.37
CA LEU A 85 -2.96 13.46 1.30
C LEU A 85 -3.25 12.87 2.69
N ASN A 86 -3.68 11.62 2.75
CA ASN A 86 -3.93 10.87 3.98
C ASN A 86 -3.36 9.46 3.84
N TYR A 87 -2.73 8.94 4.89
CA TYR A 87 -2.10 7.64 4.88
C TYR A 87 -2.58 6.81 6.08
N PHE A 88 -3.11 5.62 5.78
CA PHE A 88 -3.41 4.57 6.74
C PHE A 88 -2.43 3.44 6.43
N GLY A 89 -1.43 3.21 7.28
CA GLY A 89 -0.39 2.24 6.93
C GLY A 89 0.63 2.01 8.03
N GLY A 90 1.74 1.41 7.62
CA GLY A 90 2.70 0.81 8.55
C GLY A 90 2.21 -0.53 9.12
N ILE A 91 1.27 -1.18 8.41
CA ILE A 91 0.79 -2.51 8.77
C ILE A 91 1.77 -3.53 8.18
N GLU A 92 2.19 -4.48 9.00
CA GLU A 92 3.11 -5.54 8.66
C GLU A 92 2.54 -6.86 9.20
N ASN A 93 2.08 -7.74 8.31
CA ASN A 93 1.60 -9.06 8.68
C ASN A 93 2.79 -10.02 8.76
N LEU A 94 3.18 -10.39 9.98
CA LEU A 94 4.27 -11.32 10.27
C LEU A 94 3.83 -12.79 10.15
N LEU A 95 2.53 -13.05 10.28
CA LEU A 95 1.96 -14.38 10.33
C LEU A 95 0.80 -14.51 9.35
N ALA A 96 0.59 -15.74 8.86
CA ALA A 96 -0.53 -16.04 7.97
C ALA A 96 -1.89 -15.78 8.63
N ASP A 97 -2.00 -15.87 9.96
CA ASP A 97 -3.26 -15.59 10.65
C ASP A 97 -3.67 -14.12 10.55
N GLU A 98 -2.71 -13.20 10.51
CA GLU A 98 -2.89 -11.75 10.29
C GLU A 98 -3.32 -11.41 8.85
N ILE A 99 -3.27 -12.38 7.93
CA ILE A 99 -3.71 -12.20 6.53
C ILE A 99 -5.04 -12.90 6.27
N PHE A 100 -5.18 -14.15 6.75
CA PHE A 100 -6.25 -15.07 6.32
C PHE A 100 -7.28 -15.40 7.41
N SER A 101 -7.05 -15.01 8.67
CA SER A 101 -7.99 -15.36 9.74
C SER A 101 -9.25 -14.52 9.73
N CYS A 102 -10.32 -15.12 10.27
CA CYS A 102 -11.63 -14.50 10.40
C CYS A 102 -11.99 -14.31 11.87
N PRO A 103 -12.83 -13.30 12.21
CA PRO A 103 -13.44 -12.32 11.29
C PRO A 103 -12.47 -11.21 10.84
N VAL A 104 -12.94 -10.35 9.93
CA VAL A 104 -12.28 -9.08 9.57
C VAL A 104 -11.87 -8.33 10.86
N GLY A 105 -10.64 -7.82 10.88
CA GLY A 105 -9.97 -7.26 12.06
C GLY A 105 -9.05 -8.26 12.80
N HIS A 106 -9.05 -9.53 12.42
CA HIS A 106 -8.04 -10.52 12.84
C HIS A 106 -7.12 -10.95 11.71
N GLY A 107 -7.65 -11.08 10.49
CA GLY A 107 -6.88 -11.19 9.25
C GLY A 107 -6.93 -9.85 8.50
N PRO A 108 -7.72 -9.74 7.41
CA PRO A 108 -7.86 -8.48 6.71
C PRO A 108 -8.46 -7.40 7.60
N GLU A 109 -8.02 -6.16 7.41
CA GLU A 109 -8.49 -5.03 8.20
C GLU A 109 -9.57 -4.25 7.45
N SER A 110 -10.42 -3.56 8.22
CA SER A 110 -11.46 -2.68 7.67
C SER A 110 -11.31 -1.26 8.15
N TYR A 111 -11.48 -0.33 7.20
CA TYR A 111 -11.35 1.09 7.43
C TYR A 111 -12.57 1.84 6.90
N THR A 112 -12.82 3.01 7.47
CA THR A 112 -13.79 3.98 6.95
C THR A 112 -13.05 5.28 6.65
N VAL A 113 -12.91 5.59 5.37
CA VAL A 113 -12.30 6.82 4.90
C VAL A 113 -13.40 7.88 4.78
N PRO A 114 -13.28 9.01 5.48
CA PRO A 114 -14.25 10.09 5.36
C PRO A 114 -14.40 10.54 3.91
N ALA A 115 -15.64 10.74 3.45
CA ALA A 115 -15.97 11.20 2.10
C ALA A 115 -15.09 12.38 1.65
N ARG A 116 -14.96 13.41 2.50
CA ARG A 116 -14.12 14.59 2.25
C ARG A 116 -12.66 14.28 1.92
N SER A 117 -12.11 13.20 2.49
CA SER A 117 -10.72 12.81 2.27
C SER A 117 -10.60 12.06 0.94
N ALA A 118 -11.56 11.20 0.62
CA ALA A 118 -11.62 10.50 -0.65
C ALA A 118 -11.84 11.48 -1.82
N ASP A 119 -12.80 12.41 -1.69
CA ASP A 119 -13.16 13.38 -2.72
C ASP A 119 -12.08 14.45 -2.97
N ALA A 120 -11.22 14.71 -1.98
CA ALA A 120 -10.08 15.60 -2.16
C ALA A 120 -8.95 14.93 -2.96
N GLY A 121 -8.98 13.60 -3.10
CA GLY A 121 -8.05 12.83 -3.91
C GLY A 121 -8.53 12.66 -5.35
N HIS A 122 -7.59 12.61 -6.27
CA HIS A 122 -7.80 12.14 -7.64
C HIS A 122 -7.38 10.68 -7.81
N TYR A 123 -6.67 10.11 -6.82
CA TYR A 123 -6.19 8.74 -6.85
C TYR A 123 -6.38 8.07 -5.48
N LEU A 124 -6.80 6.82 -5.52
CA LEU A 124 -6.59 5.84 -4.46
C LEU A 124 -5.17 5.28 -4.65
N TYR A 125 -4.39 5.24 -3.57
CA TYR A 125 -3.05 4.66 -3.55
C TYR A 125 -2.97 3.49 -2.59
N ILE A 126 -2.20 2.47 -2.95
CA ILE A 126 -1.80 1.36 -2.07
C ILE A 126 -0.28 1.32 -2.06
N VAL A 127 0.32 1.29 -0.88
CA VAL A 127 1.76 1.12 -0.66
C VAL A 127 1.96 -0.27 -0.08
N THR A 128 2.86 -1.07 -0.61
CA THR A 128 3.08 -2.44 -0.14
C THR A 128 4.52 -2.90 -0.35
N TYR A 129 4.98 -3.80 0.51
CA TYR A 129 6.24 -4.53 0.37
C TYR A 129 6.13 -5.94 0.97
N ALA A 130 7.00 -6.84 0.54
CA ALA A 130 6.99 -8.25 0.91
C ALA A 130 8.15 -8.61 1.85
N ASP A 131 8.04 -9.75 2.51
CA ASP A 131 9.12 -10.31 3.35
C ASP A 131 10.20 -11.06 2.55
N MET A 132 9.99 -11.23 1.24
CA MET A 132 10.85 -11.96 0.33
C MET A 132 11.08 -13.43 0.73
N LEU A 133 10.06 -14.13 1.25
CA LEU A 133 10.18 -15.53 1.68
C LEU A 133 9.33 -16.52 0.89
N THR A 134 8.02 -16.30 0.76
CA THR A 134 7.10 -17.33 0.22
C THR A 134 6.24 -16.78 -0.90
N THR A 135 5.38 -15.83 -0.57
CA THR A 135 4.38 -15.27 -1.45
C THR A 135 4.35 -13.75 -1.27
N GLN A 136 3.85 -13.04 -2.27
CA GLN A 136 3.72 -11.60 -2.21
C GLN A 136 2.54 -11.11 -3.03
N GLY A 137 1.80 -10.15 -2.50
CA GLY A 137 0.59 -9.68 -3.14
C GLY A 137 -0.20 -8.75 -2.24
N VAL A 138 -1.04 -7.94 -2.85
CA VAL A 138 -2.05 -7.16 -2.13
C VAL A 138 -3.44 -7.48 -2.67
N ILE A 139 -4.41 -7.57 -1.77
CA ILE A 139 -5.82 -7.78 -2.12
C ILE A 139 -6.72 -6.85 -1.30
N GLY A 140 -7.73 -6.28 -1.94
CA GLY A 140 -8.65 -5.38 -1.28
C GLY A 140 -9.90 -5.07 -2.07
N GLN A 141 -10.86 -4.48 -1.37
CA GLN A 141 -12.09 -3.94 -1.92
C GLN A 141 -12.38 -2.55 -1.34
N PHE A 142 -12.90 -1.66 -2.19
CA PHE A 142 -13.14 -0.26 -1.89
C PHE A 142 -14.53 0.10 -2.38
N PHE A 143 -15.40 0.57 -1.50
CA PHE A 143 -16.79 0.82 -1.88
C PHE A 143 -17.47 1.88 -1.03
N ARG A 144 -18.47 2.52 -1.62
CA ARG A 144 -19.41 3.39 -0.94
C ARG A 144 -20.70 2.61 -0.71
N GLU A 145 -21.36 2.83 0.42
CA GLU A 145 -22.62 2.14 0.72
C GLU A 145 -23.66 2.44 -0.36
N GLY A 146 -24.17 1.39 -1.02
CA GLY A 146 -25.12 1.52 -2.14
C GLY A 146 -24.48 1.69 -3.52
N ALA A 147 -23.15 1.71 -3.63
CA ALA A 147 -22.41 1.70 -4.89
C ALA A 147 -21.80 0.32 -5.19
N GLU A 148 -21.44 0.08 -6.45
CA GLU A 148 -20.67 -1.10 -6.84
C GLU A 148 -19.24 -1.00 -6.27
N PRO A 149 -18.69 -2.08 -5.69
CA PRO A 149 -17.32 -2.08 -5.21
C PRO A 149 -16.30 -2.00 -6.34
N VAL A 150 -15.14 -1.43 -6.01
CA VAL A 150 -13.90 -1.56 -6.79
C VAL A 150 -13.02 -2.58 -6.10
N PHE A 151 -12.43 -3.46 -6.89
CA PHE A 151 -11.53 -4.47 -6.39
C PHE A 151 -10.09 -4.24 -6.82
N THR A 152 -9.14 -4.68 -6.01
CA THR A 152 -7.83 -5.04 -6.57
C THR A 152 -8.04 -6.13 -7.61
N GLY A 153 -7.27 -6.11 -8.69
CA GLY A 153 -7.45 -7.09 -9.76
C GLY A 153 -8.44 -6.71 -10.85
N ASP A 154 -9.08 -5.55 -10.72
CA ASP A 154 -9.97 -4.96 -11.72
C ASP A 154 -9.69 -3.46 -11.90
N GLY A 155 -9.88 -2.94 -13.11
CA GLY A 155 -9.68 -1.54 -13.45
C GLY A 155 -8.28 -1.17 -13.95
N ALA A 156 -8.05 0.14 -14.08
CA ALA A 156 -6.86 0.73 -14.70
C ALA A 156 -5.74 0.98 -13.68
N TRP A 157 -5.40 -0.03 -12.88
CA TRP A 157 -4.33 0.08 -11.90
C TRP A 157 -2.99 0.38 -12.57
N GLU A 158 -2.23 1.27 -11.95
CA GLU A 158 -0.83 1.56 -12.27
C GLU A 158 0.04 1.22 -11.06
N VAL A 159 1.30 0.85 -11.29
CA VAL A 159 2.27 0.64 -10.22
C VAL A 159 3.57 1.38 -10.51
N CYS A 160 4.15 1.92 -9.45
CA CYS A 160 5.55 2.30 -9.42
C CYS A 160 6.30 1.39 -8.44
N ALA A 161 7.18 0.56 -8.99
CA ALA A 161 8.18 -0.19 -8.26
C ALA A 161 9.38 0.71 -7.99
N THR A 162 9.66 1.00 -6.71
CA THR A 162 10.69 1.96 -6.29
C THR A 162 12.09 1.36 -6.22
N GLY A 163 12.18 0.04 -6.04
CA GLY A 163 13.45 -0.69 -5.90
C GLY A 163 14.10 -0.54 -4.53
N GLU A 164 13.46 0.13 -3.57
CA GLU A 164 13.91 0.17 -2.19
C GLU A 164 13.45 -1.09 -1.44
N ASP A 165 14.25 -1.50 -0.47
CA ASP A 165 14.03 -2.73 0.29
C ASP A 165 13.60 -2.37 1.71
N TYR A 166 12.51 -2.97 2.18
CA TYR A 166 11.95 -2.74 3.50
C TYR A 166 11.77 -4.09 4.20
N ASP A 167 12.47 -4.26 5.32
CA ASP A 167 12.27 -5.42 6.19
C ASP A 167 10.98 -5.25 7.02
N LEU A 168 10.34 -6.37 7.34
CA LEU A 168 9.28 -6.39 8.34
C LEU A 168 9.84 -5.96 9.72
N GLY A 169 9.05 -5.20 10.47
CA GLY A 169 9.45 -4.53 11.71
C GLY A 169 10.05 -3.15 11.49
N SER A 170 10.19 -2.70 10.24
CA SER A 170 10.63 -1.33 9.92
C SER A 170 9.52 -0.29 10.08
N HIS A 171 8.26 -0.75 10.17
CA HIS A 171 7.05 0.08 10.12
C HIS A 171 6.84 0.80 8.79
N GLY A 172 7.56 0.37 7.74
CA GLY A 172 7.39 0.84 6.37
C GLY A 172 7.87 2.26 6.10
N PRO A 173 7.66 2.75 4.87
CA PRO A 173 8.07 4.09 4.47
C PRO A 173 7.21 5.17 5.13
N THR A 174 7.83 6.31 5.42
CA THR A 174 7.08 7.50 5.90
C THR A 174 6.23 8.09 4.76
N LEU A 175 5.18 8.86 5.11
CA LEU A 175 4.39 9.61 4.13
C LEU A 175 5.26 10.56 3.27
N GLU A 176 6.31 11.15 3.86
CA GLU A 176 7.25 11.98 3.11
C GLU A 176 8.01 11.16 2.07
N THR A 177 8.55 9.99 2.45
CA THR A 177 9.23 9.06 1.55
C THR A 177 8.32 8.59 0.42
N ILE A 178 7.08 8.21 0.75
CA ILE A 178 6.07 7.81 -0.26
C ILE A 178 5.85 8.93 -1.28
N ASN A 179 5.66 10.16 -0.82
CA ASN A 179 5.43 11.30 -1.69
C ASN A 179 6.66 11.67 -2.54
N GLN A 180 7.87 11.47 -2.03
CA GLN A 180 9.09 11.64 -2.81
C GLN A 180 9.14 10.63 -3.97
N HIS A 181 8.76 9.37 -3.73
CA HIS A 181 8.69 8.36 -4.79
C HIS A 181 7.59 8.65 -5.79
N ILE A 182 6.39 9.05 -5.36
CA ILE A 182 5.32 9.47 -6.29
C ILE A 182 5.83 10.53 -7.27
N ALA A 183 6.55 11.55 -6.78
CA ALA A 183 7.14 12.59 -7.62
C ALA A 183 8.19 12.04 -8.59
N ARG A 184 9.05 11.11 -8.15
CA ARG A 184 10.05 10.45 -9.01
C ARG A 184 9.39 9.61 -10.12
N CYS A 185 8.34 8.86 -9.77
CA CYS A 185 7.59 8.05 -10.73
C CYS A 185 6.87 8.92 -11.77
N ASN A 186 6.35 10.09 -11.37
CA ASN A 186 5.79 11.08 -12.30
C ASN A 186 6.87 11.66 -13.25
N GLY A 187 8.11 11.80 -12.79
CA GLY A 187 9.23 12.27 -13.60
C GLY A 187 9.81 11.22 -14.56
N GLY A 188 9.63 9.92 -14.24
CA GLY A 188 10.30 8.83 -14.96
C GLY A 188 11.82 8.77 -14.71
N ASP A 189 12.28 9.41 -13.63
CA ASP A 189 13.70 9.67 -13.35
C ASP A 189 14.38 8.60 -12.47
N THR A 190 13.83 7.37 -12.39
CA THR A 190 14.43 6.28 -11.62
C THR A 190 15.16 5.26 -12.51
N ASP A 191 16.08 4.49 -11.93
CA ASP A 191 16.94 3.56 -12.66
C ASP A 191 16.12 2.38 -13.26
N PRO A 192 16.07 2.20 -14.59
CA PRO A 192 15.41 1.06 -15.25
C PRO A 192 15.78 -0.32 -14.71
N GLN A 193 16.99 -0.46 -14.20
CA GLN A 193 17.55 -1.76 -13.84
C GLN A 193 17.02 -2.23 -12.49
N THR A 194 16.76 -1.31 -11.58
CA THR A 194 16.34 -1.59 -10.20
C THR A 194 14.91 -1.15 -9.90
N THR A 195 14.27 -0.39 -10.79
CA THR A 195 12.94 0.19 -10.60
C THR A 195 12.05 -0.03 -11.83
N SER A 196 10.79 0.36 -11.72
CA SER A 196 9.86 0.48 -12.86
C SER A 196 10.12 1.70 -13.76
N ALA A 197 10.98 2.64 -13.34
CA ALA A 197 11.28 3.88 -14.08
C ALA A 197 10.06 4.74 -14.44
N GLY A 198 9.06 4.73 -13.56
CA GLY A 198 7.82 5.47 -13.73
C GLY A 198 6.60 4.61 -13.42
N TRP A 199 5.43 5.14 -13.75
CA TRP A 199 4.18 4.39 -13.64
C TRP A 199 4.06 3.41 -14.81
N VAL A 200 3.86 2.13 -14.50
CA VAL A 200 3.53 1.10 -15.50
C VAL A 200 2.09 0.62 -15.26
N THR A 201 1.41 0.29 -16.35
CA THR A 201 0.01 -0.18 -16.34
C THR A 201 -0.04 -1.70 -16.37
N THR A 202 -1.20 -2.29 -16.66
CA THR A 202 -1.36 -3.71 -16.96
C THR A 202 -0.79 -4.12 -18.33
N GLU A 203 -0.41 -3.16 -19.18
CA GLU A 203 0.24 -3.45 -20.47
C GLU A 203 1.70 -3.89 -20.26
N VAL A 204 2.08 -5.02 -20.83
CA VAL A 204 3.44 -5.56 -20.74
C VAL A 204 4.45 -4.59 -21.36
N SER A 205 5.48 -4.22 -20.60
CA SER A 205 6.59 -3.38 -21.06
C SER A 205 7.95 -3.96 -20.65
N ASP A 206 9.05 -3.44 -21.20
CA ASP A 206 10.42 -3.76 -20.75
C ASP A 206 10.70 -3.30 -19.31
N ARG A 207 9.83 -2.45 -18.75
CA ARG A 207 9.86 -1.98 -17.37
C ARG A 207 8.98 -2.80 -16.43
N GLY A 208 8.38 -3.89 -16.89
CA GLY A 208 7.40 -4.67 -16.13
C GLY A 208 5.98 -4.12 -16.28
N HIS A 209 5.06 -4.66 -15.50
CA HIS A 209 3.63 -4.32 -15.56
C HIS A 209 2.87 -4.74 -14.30
N VAL A 210 1.68 -4.19 -14.10
CA VAL A 210 0.72 -4.67 -13.11
C VAL A 210 0.16 -6.02 -13.55
N VAL A 211 0.11 -6.97 -12.63
CA VAL A 211 -0.45 -8.31 -12.86
C VAL A 211 -1.53 -8.63 -11.84
N PHE A 212 -2.53 -9.38 -12.30
CA PHE A 212 -3.64 -9.84 -11.49
C PHE A 212 -3.61 -11.36 -11.38
N GLY A 213 -3.47 -11.85 -10.15
CA GLY A 213 -3.36 -13.25 -9.77
C GLY A 213 -4.71 -13.92 -9.62
N GLU A 214 -4.81 -14.96 -8.80
CA GLU A 214 -6.08 -15.65 -8.59
C GLU A 214 -7.16 -14.76 -7.94
N ALA A 215 -8.41 -15.15 -8.15
CA ALA A 215 -9.57 -14.57 -7.48
C ALA A 215 -9.70 -15.09 -6.05
N ASN A 216 -10.43 -14.37 -5.20
CA ASN A 216 -10.63 -14.70 -3.80
C ASN A 216 -11.71 -15.79 -3.58
N ASP A 217 -11.72 -16.82 -4.43
CA ASP A 217 -12.78 -17.84 -4.50
C ASP A 217 -12.25 -19.28 -4.30
N THR A 218 -10.94 -19.47 -4.39
CA THR A 218 -10.32 -20.79 -4.42
C THR A 218 -9.56 -21.06 -3.14
N ALA A 219 -10.06 -22.01 -2.34
CA ALA A 219 -9.38 -22.41 -1.11
C ALA A 219 -8.14 -23.27 -1.40
N ARG A 220 -7.06 -23.04 -0.64
CA ARG A 220 -5.84 -23.87 -0.67
C ARG A 220 -5.12 -23.96 0.67
N ASP A 221 -4.24 -24.95 0.77
CA ASP A 221 -3.35 -25.17 1.91
C ASP A 221 -1.86 -24.95 1.58
N VAL A 222 -1.43 -25.08 0.32
CA VAL A 222 -0.01 -24.98 -0.09
C VAL A 222 0.15 -24.07 -1.31
N PRO A 223 1.06 -23.06 -1.29
CA PRO A 223 1.19 -22.10 -2.40
C PRO A 223 1.70 -22.78 -3.67
N GLN A 224 1.06 -22.49 -4.81
CA GLN A 224 1.47 -22.93 -6.14
C GLN A 224 1.21 -21.83 -7.17
N PRO A 225 1.96 -21.76 -8.28
CA PRO A 225 1.66 -20.82 -9.36
C PRO A 225 0.21 -20.93 -9.85
N GLY A 226 -0.51 -19.81 -9.86
CA GLY A 226 -1.93 -19.69 -10.20
C GLY A 226 -2.90 -20.12 -9.09
N ASN A 227 -2.39 -20.43 -7.90
CA ASN A 227 -3.13 -20.74 -6.68
C ASN A 227 -2.21 -20.49 -5.47
N GLU A 228 -1.83 -19.23 -5.28
CA GLU A 228 -0.80 -18.73 -4.37
C GLU A 228 -1.30 -18.28 -3.02
N PHE A 229 -2.60 -18.12 -2.76
CA PHE A 229 -3.16 -17.61 -1.50
C PHE A 229 -4.42 -18.36 -1.03
N PRO A 230 -4.59 -18.60 0.28
CA PRO A 230 -5.91 -18.93 0.84
C PRO A 230 -6.93 -17.81 0.63
N VAL A 231 -8.21 -18.15 0.76
CA VAL A 231 -9.31 -17.17 0.71
C VAL A 231 -9.22 -16.21 1.89
N VAL A 232 -9.26 -14.91 1.59
CA VAL A 232 -9.29 -13.81 2.56
C VAL A 232 -10.75 -13.46 2.88
N CYS A 233 -11.17 -13.59 4.13
CA CYS A 233 -12.58 -13.38 4.46
C CYS A 233 -13.00 -11.91 4.50
N GLY A 234 -14.26 -11.66 4.15
CA GLY A 234 -14.82 -10.31 4.12
C GLY A 234 -14.38 -9.46 2.91
N ILE A 235 -13.48 -9.98 2.07
CA ILE A 235 -13.24 -9.49 0.72
C ILE A 235 -14.08 -10.34 -0.24
N ASP A 236 -14.73 -9.68 -1.21
CA ASP A 236 -15.57 -10.33 -2.21
C ASP A 236 -14.78 -11.33 -3.07
N GLU A 237 -15.46 -12.37 -3.56
CA GLU A 237 -14.86 -13.41 -4.41
C GLU A 237 -14.36 -12.86 -5.76
N GLY A 238 -14.93 -11.75 -6.23
CA GLY A 238 -14.51 -11.05 -7.44
C GLY A 238 -13.17 -10.30 -7.32
N ALA A 239 -12.69 -10.05 -6.09
CA ALA A 239 -11.39 -9.43 -5.90
C ALA A 239 -10.25 -10.39 -6.26
N ARG A 240 -9.17 -9.86 -6.83
CA ARG A 240 -7.99 -10.66 -7.18
C ARG A 240 -6.75 -10.07 -6.54
N TRP A 241 -5.79 -10.95 -6.25
CA TRP A 241 -4.45 -10.54 -5.84
C TRP A 241 -3.79 -9.71 -6.92
N MET A 242 -3.13 -8.62 -6.53
CA MET A 242 -2.47 -7.70 -7.45
C MET A 242 -1.00 -7.54 -7.06
N TRP A 243 -0.11 -7.54 -8.04
CA TRP A 243 1.32 -7.33 -7.83
C TRP A 243 2.00 -6.68 -9.04
N TYR A 244 3.31 -6.43 -8.93
CA TYR A 244 4.17 -5.98 -10.01
C TYR A 244 5.00 -7.15 -10.57
N GLU A 245 4.91 -7.38 -11.88
CA GLU A 245 5.77 -8.31 -12.60
C GLU A 245 6.98 -7.57 -13.17
N TRP A 246 8.13 -7.73 -12.50
CA TRP A 246 9.40 -7.12 -12.89
C TRP A 246 10.10 -7.83 -14.06
N ASN A 247 9.78 -9.10 -14.30
CA ASN A 247 10.30 -9.89 -15.41
C ASN A 247 9.22 -10.03 -16.51
N PRO A 248 9.20 -9.15 -17.51
CA PRO A 248 8.18 -9.17 -18.57
C PRO A 248 8.29 -10.38 -19.49
N THR A 249 9.36 -11.17 -19.39
CA THR A 249 9.61 -12.38 -20.18
C THR A 249 9.37 -13.67 -19.41
N ARG A 250 8.78 -13.60 -18.21
CA ARG A 250 8.51 -14.78 -17.38
C ARG A 250 7.64 -15.79 -18.14
N ASP A 251 8.16 -17.00 -18.27
CA ASP A 251 7.49 -18.14 -18.89
C ASP A 251 7.09 -19.23 -17.88
N THR A 252 7.66 -19.16 -16.67
CA THR A 252 7.51 -20.14 -15.59
C THR A 252 7.50 -19.46 -14.22
N GLY A 253 6.82 -20.07 -13.25
CA GLY A 253 6.66 -19.49 -11.91
C GLY A 253 5.52 -18.48 -11.83
N SER A 254 5.56 -17.60 -10.82
CA SER A 254 4.51 -16.62 -10.56
C SER A 254 5.08 -15.33 -9.95
N PRO A 255 4.55 -14.14 -10.32
CA PRO A 255 4.86 -12.86 -9.67
C PRO A 255 4.42 -12.78 -8.22
N PHE A 256 3.54 -13.68 -7.82
CA PHE A 256 3.03 -13.77 -6.47
C PHE A 256 3.81 -14.73 -5.58
N MET A 257 4.86 -15.37 -6.09
CA MET A 257 5.75 -16.24 -5.29
C MET A 257 7.17 -15.70 -5.28
N TRP A 258 7.83 -15.82 -4.13
CA TRP A 258 9.22 -15.38 -4.00
C TRP A 258 10.11 -16.21 -4.95
N PRO A 259 10.83 -15.58 -5.89
CA PRO A 259 11.66 -16.29 -6.87
C PRO A 259 12.92 -16.94 -6.27
N GLY A 260 13.23 -16.69 -4.99
CA GLY A 260 14.54 -16.99 -4.43
C GLY A 260 15.60 -15.97 -4.84
N GLY A 261 16.76 -16.01 -4.18
CA GLY A 261 17.89 -15.14 -4.49
C GLY A 261 18.38 -14.33 -3.29
N SER A 262 19.20 -13.32 -3.56
CA SER A 262 19.74 -12.40 -2.57
C SER A 262 19.42 -10.95 -2.98
N GLY A 263 18.93 -10.15 -2.03
CA GLY A 263 18.55 -8.76 -2.24
C GLY A 263 17.20 -8.58 -2.94
N ASN A 264 16.87 -7.32 -3.22
CA ASN A 264 15.58 -6.90 -3.76
C ASN A 264 15.40 -7.21 -5.27
N VAL A 265 15.30 -8.48 -5.62
CA VAL A 265 15.15 -8.94 -7.02
C VAL A 265 13.76 -8.64 -7.59
N ILE A 266 12.76 -8.44 -6.73
CA ILE A 266 11.37 -8.15 -7.12
C ILE A 266 11.09 -6.64 -7.24
N ARG A 267 12.10 -5.79 -6.99
CA ARG A 267 12.00 -4.32 -7.01
C ARG A 267 10.90 -3.80 -6.08
N ASP A 268 10.93 -4.33 -4.87
CA ASP A 268 9.97 -4.12 -3.80
C ASP A 268 9.83 -2.65 -3.36
N PHE A 269 8.93 -2.44 -2.40
CA PHE A 269 8.29 -1.17 -2.13
C PHE A 269 7.58 -0.66 -3.39
N LEU A 270 6.35 -1.16 -3.52
CA LEU A 270 5.45 -0.86 -4.61
C LEU A 270 4.45 0.22 -4.17
N ILE A 271 4.21 1.17 -5.06
CA ILE A 271 3.13 2.15 -4.93
C ILE A 271 2.17 1.89 -6.09
N PHE A 272 1.01 1.33 -5.79
CA PHE A 272 -0.10 1.23 -6.74
C PHE A 272 -0.95 2.49 -6.67
N ARG A 273 -1.56 2.85 -7.80
CA ARG A 273 -2.62 3.86 -7.84
C ARG A 273 -3.74 3.50 -8.80
N LEU A 274 -4.93 4.00 -8.50
CA LEU A 274 -6.12 3.93 -9.35
C LEU A 274 -6.82 5.29 -9.28
N GLY A 275 -7.33 5.78 -10.43
CA GLY A 275 -8.13 7.01 -10.45
C GLY A 275 -9.30 6.92 -9.47
N ALA A 276 -9.48 7.93 -8.62
CA ALA A 276 -10.53 7.93 -7.60
C ALA A 276 -11.94 7.93 -8.23
N GLU A 277 -12.06 8.40 -9.48
CA GLU A 277 -13.28 8.32 -10.27
C GLU A 277 -13.75 6.88 -10.55
N PHE A 278 -12.87 5.90 -10.41
CA PHE A 278 -13.24 4.49 -10.53
C PHE A 278 -13.99 3.98 -9.30
N VAL A 279 -13.90 4.64 -8.13
CA VAL A 279 -14.70 4.32 -6.95
C VAL A 279 -16.08 4.96 -7.11
N PRO A 280 -17.13 4.20 -7.47
CA PRO A 280 -18.38 4.79 -7.90
C PRO A 280 -19.12 5.47 -6.75
N GLU A 281 -19.84 6.53 -7.10
CA GLU A 281 -20.87 7.12 -6.24
C GLU A 281 -22.11 6.22 -6.20
N PRO A 282 -22.85 6.19 -5.08
CA PRO A 282 -24.15 5.52 -5.05
C PRO A 282 -25.11 6.11 -6.10
N PRO A 283 -25.96 5.29 -6.75
CA PRO A 283 -26.99 5.77 -7.66
C PRO A 283 -27.92 6.79 -6.96
N ARG A 284 -28.27 7.87 -7.66
CA ARG A 284 -29.21 8.89 -7.18
C ARG A 284 -30.67 8.47 -7.34
#